data_AF-A0A2W7IGR8-F1
#
_entry.id   AF-A0A2W7IGR8-F1
#
_cell.length_a   1.000
_cell.length_b   1.000
_cell.length_c   1.000
_cell.angle_alpha   90.00
_cell.angle_beta   90.00
_cell.angle_gamma   90.00
#
_symmetry.space_group_name_H-M   'P 1'
#
loop_
_entity.id
_entity.type
_entity.pdbx_description
1 polymer ?
#
loop_
_entity_poly.entity_id
_entity_poly.type
_entity_poly.pdbx_seq_one_letter_code
_entity_poly.pdbx_strand_id
1 'polypeptide(L)'
;MRAVRLAAIALEAEGARISLGARRWGRRAVFGAVAAVAGIACFAVLHLLAWHALAPSLMPVPRAAVLAGFDAVLALVCGLVASRGSETQMEQEARAVRDLALSGAATSLVPPALIQAFAIGRVIAGIIGRRPR
;
A
#
# COMPACT_ATOMS: atom_id res chain seq x y z
N MET A 1 38.63 8.12 0.29
CA MET A 1 37.83 9.30 0.72
C MET A 1 36.77 9.74 -0.31
N ARG A 2 37.03 9.65 -1.63
CA ARG A 2 36.07 10.03 -2.69
C ARG A 2 34.77 9.19 -2.71
N ALA A 3 34.87 7.88 -2.46
CA ALA A 3 33.72 6.97 -2.45
C ALA A 3 32.70 7.27 -1.33
N VAL A 4 33.18 7.60 -0.13
CA VAL A 4 32.33 7.97 1.02
C VAL A 4 31.57 9.27 0.74
N ARG A 5 32.22 10.21 0.05
CA ARG A 5 31.61 11.49 -0.32
C ARG A 5 30.51 11.34 -1.38
N LEU A 6 30.69 10.43 -2.33
CA LEU A 6 29.65 10.08 -3.32
C LEU A 6 28.47 9.35 -2.68
N ALA A 7 28.74 8.45 -1.72
CA ALA A 7 27.70 7.76 -0.96
C ALA A 7 26.86 8.74 -0.11
N ALA A 8 27.51 9.72 0.54
CA ALA A 8 26.82 10.75 1.31
C ALA A 8 25.90 11.62 0.44
N ILE A 9 26.37 12.06 -0.74
CA ILE A 9 25.57 12.87 -1.68
C ILE A 9 24.38 12.07 -2.23
N ALA A 10 24.57 10.78 -2.52
CA ALA A 10 23.48 9.90 -2.94
C ALA A 10 22.41 9.73 -1.84
N LEU A 11 22.84 9.56 -0.58
CA LEU A 11 21.94 9.42 0.56
C LEU A 11 21.14 10.71 0.84
N GLU A 12 21.76 11.88 0.70
CA GLU A 12 21.09 13.18 0.82
C GLU A 12 20.01 13.38 -0.26
N ALA A 13 20.30 12.99 -1.51
CA ALA A 13 19.33 13.03 -2.60
C ALA A 13 18.16 12.05 -2.38
N GLU A 14 18.44 10.89 -1.80
CA GLU A 14 17.42 9.89 -1.47
C GLU A 14 16.52 10.35 -0.31
N GLY A 15 17.11 10.97 0.71
CA GLY A 15 16.36 11.59 1.82
C GLY A 15 15.44 12.71 1.34
N ALA A 16 15.92 13.57 0.43
CA ALA A 16 15.11 14.63 -0.17
C ALA A 16 13.92 14.06 -0.95
N ARG A 17 14.13 12.99 -1.74
CA ARG A 17 13.07 12.30 -2.49
C ARG A 17 12.01 11.69 -1.57
N ILE A 18 12.41 11.05 -0.46
CA ILE A 18 11.49 10.48 0.53
C ILE A 18 10.66 11.56 1.21
N SER A 19 11.29 12.69 1.57
CA SER A 19 10.62 13.80 2.26
C SER A 19 9.50 14.44 1.43
N LEU A 20 9.71 14.60 0.11
CA LEU A 20 8.73 15.16 -0.81
C LEU A 20 7.54 14.22 -1.05
N GLY A 21 7.78 12.90 -1.05
CA GLY A 21 6.73 11.89 -1.07
C GLY A 21 5.88 11.92 0.21
N ALA A 22 6.53 11.86 1.37
CA ALA A 22 5.87 11.78 2.68
C ALA A 22 4.88 12.93 2.92
N ARG A 23 5.20 14.15 2.47
CA ARG A 23 4.35 15.33 2.65
C ARG A 23 3.02 15.26 1.89
N ARG A 24 3.01 14.67 0.68
CA ARG A 24 1.79 14.50 -0.13
C ARG A 24 0.88 13.41 0.43
N TRP A 25 1.48 12.31 0.88
CA TRP A 25 0.77 11.22 1.56
C TRP A 25 0.18 11.67 2.89
N GLY A 26 0.95 12.41 3.69
CA GLY A 26 0.49 12.94 4.98
C GLY A 26 -0.76 13.81 4.85
N ARG A 27 -0.78 14.75 3.88
CA ARG A 27 -1.98 15.56 3.62
C ARG A 27 -3.19 14.71 3.23
N ARG A 28 -3.03 13.75 2.31
CA ARG A 28 -4.16 12.89 1.90
C ARG A 28 -4.68 12.04 3.05
N ALA A 29 -3.79 11.50 3.89
CA ALA A 29 -4.18 10.74 5.08
C ALA A 29 -4.97 11.60 6.07
N VAL A 30 -4.51 12.83 6.34
CA VAL A 30 -5.20 13.77 7.25
C VAL A 30 -6.57 14.16 6.69
N PHE A 31 -6.64 14.61 5.44
CA PHE A 31 -7.93 15.00 4.85
C PHE A 31 -8.88 13.82 4.69
N GLY A 32 -8.37 12.63 4.38
CA GLY A 32 -9.15 11.39 4.34
C GLY A 32 -9.73 11.02 5.70
N ALA A 33 -8.92 11.10 6.76
CA ALA A 33 -9.36 10.86 8.12
C ALA A 33 -10.42 11.87 8.58
N VAL A 34 -10.21 13.17 8.30
CA VAL A 34 -11.19 14.22 8.61
C VAL A 34 -12.50 13.98 7.86
N ALA A 35 -12.45 13.65 6.57
CA ALA A 35 -13.64 13.35 5.78
C ALA A 35 -14.38 12.11 6.31
N ALA A 36 -13.66 11.07 6.75
CA ALA A 36 -14.26 9.88 7.35
C ALA A 36 -14.99 10.21 8.65
N VAL A 37 -14.35 10.94 9.57
CA VAL A 37 -14.98 11.36 10.84
C VAL A 37 -16.20 12.24 10.59
N ALA A 38 -16.09 13.22 9.69
CA ALA A 38 -17.21 14.09 9.32
C ALA A 38 -18.36 13.30 8.68
N GLY A 39 -18.05 12.30 7.84
CA GLY A 39 -19.03 11.41 7.24
C GLY A 39 -19.80 10.60 8.28
N ILE A 40 -19.10 10.00 9.25
CA ILE A 40 -19.71 9.25 10.36
C ILE A 40 -20.62 10.16 11.19
N ALA A 41 -20.16 11.38 11.52
CA ALA A 41 -20.95 12.34 12.28
C ALA A 41 -22.23 12.76 11.53
N CYS A 42 -22.11 13.07 10.23
CA CYS A 42 -23.24 13.41 9.37
C CYS A 42 -24.25 12.26 9.30
N PHE A 43 -23.75 11.03 9.15
CA PHE A 43 -24.58 9.82 9.12
C PHE A 43 -25.34 9.61 10.43
N ALA A 44 -24.69 9.78 11.59
CA ALA A 44 -25.35 9.67 12.90
C ALA A 44 -26.49 10.70 13.06
N VAL A 45 -26.29 11.94 12.60
CA VAL A 45 -27.34 12.97 12.62
C VAL A 45 -28.48 12.58 11.70
N LEU A 46 -28.19 12.10 10.48
CA LEU A 46 -29.19 11.67 9.52
C LEU A 46 -30.02 10.51 10.06
N HIS A 47 -29.38 9.56 10.75
CA HIS A 47 -30.05 8.46 11.45
C HIS A 47 -31.01 8.96 12.54
N LEU A 48 -30.57 9.90 13.39
CA LEU A 48 -31.44 10.51 14.41
C LEU A 48 -32.63 11.24 13.78
N LEU A 49 -32.39 11.95 12.68
CA LEU A 49 -33.42 12.69 11.94
C LEU A 49 -34.44 11.72 11.33
N ALA A 50 -33.98 10.61 10.75
CA ALA A 50 -34.84 9.56 10.23
C ALA A 50 -35.67 8.92 11.36
N TRP A 51 -35.09 8.68 12.53
CA TRP A 51 -35.82 8.16 13.68
C TRP A 51 -36.98 9.07 14.10
N HIS A 52 -36.75 10.39 14.11
CA HIS A 52 -37.78 11.38 14.43
C HIS A 52 -38.80 11.55 13.30
N ALA A 53 -38.39 11.47 12.03
CA ALA A 53 -39.29 11.56 10.89
C ALA A 53 -40.22 10.34 10.78
N LEU A 54 -39.76 9.16 11.20
CA LEU A 54 -40.57 7.94 11.27
C LEU A 54 -41.37 7.84 12.58
N ALA A 55 -41.23 8.82 13.49
CA ALA A 55 -41.97 8.90 14.75
C ALA A 55 -43.50 8.72 14.64
N PRO A 56 -44.18 9.37 13.68
CA PRO A 56 -45.63 9.34 13.62
C PRO A 56 -46.21 8.14 12.86
N SER A 57 -45.40 7.37 12.12
CA SER A 57 -45.89 6.37 11.15
C SER A 57 -45.68 4.91 11.54
N LEU A 58 -44.72 4.60 12.42
CA LEU A 58 -44.33 3.22 12.72
C LEU A 58 -44.20 2.95 14.23
N MET A 59 -44.46 1.71 14.66
CA MET A 59 -44.13 1.27 16.02
C MET A 59 -42.60 1.24 16.25
N PRO A 60 -42.10 1.30 17.50
CA PRO A 60 -40.66 1.47 17.78
C PRO A 60 -39.76 0.36 17.22
N VAL A 61 -40.23 -0.89 17.25
CA VAL A 61 -39.47 -2.07 16.81
C VAL A 61 -39.27 -2.12 15.28
N PRO A 62 -40.32 -2.05 14.43
CA PRO A 62 -40.13 -2.04 12.98
C PRO A 62 -39.37 -0.79 12.50
N ARG A 63 -39.48 0.34 13.20
CA ARG A 63 -38.69 1.54 12.90
C ARG A 63 -37.19 1.29 13.07
N ALA A 64 -36.79 0.66 14.18
CA ALA A 64 -35.39 0.30 14.43
C ALA A 64 -34.87 -0.70 13.39
N ALA A 65 -35.68 -1.68 13.00
CA ALA A 65 -35.31 -2.66 11.97
C ALA A 65 -35.06 -2.02 10.59
N VAL A 66 -35.92 -1.07 10.18
CA VAL A 66 -35.76 -0.36 8.89
C VAL A 66 -34.52 0.53 8.89
N LEU A 67 -34.29 1.28 9.97
CA LEU A 67 -33.10 2.13 10.09
C LEU A 67 -31.82 1.29 10.13
N ALA A 68 -31.79 0.22 10.94
CA ALA A 68 -30.63 -0.67 11.02
C ALA A 68 -30.34 -1.35 9.67
N GLY A 69 -31.38 -1.73 8.92
CA GLY A 69 -31.23 -2.29 7.57
C GLY A 69 -30.65 -1.29 6.58
N PHE A 70 -31.16 -0.05 6.58
CA PHE A 70 -30.65 1.01 5.72
C PHE A 70 -29.19 1.34 6.05
N ASP A 71 -28.86 1.44 7.34
CA ASP A 71 -27.51 1.70 7.80
C ASP A 71 -26.53 0.59 7.44
N ALA A 72 -26.95 -0.67 7.56
CA ALA A 72 -26.14 -1.81 7.16
C ALA A 72 -25.83 -1.78 5.66
N VAL A 73 -26.81 -1.42 4.82
CA VAL A 73 -26.60 -1.24 3.37
C VAL A 73 -25.65 -0.08 3.11
N LEU A 74 -25.83 1.07 3.77
CA LEU A 74 -24.98 2.23 3.56
C LEU A 74 -23.54 1.96 4.01
N ALA A 75 -23.35 1.33 5.17
CA ALA A 75 -22.05 0.91 5.69
C ALA A 75 -21.37 -0.08 4.74
N LEU A 76 -22.13 -1.03 4.18
CA LEU A 76 -21.62 -1.99 3.21
C LEU A 76 -21.20 -1.30 1.90
N VAL A 77 -21.99 -0.37 1.37
CA VAL A 77 -21.64 0.40 0.16
C VAL A 77 -20.42 1.28 0.41
N CYS A 78 -20.38 2.02 1.52
CA CYS A 78 -19.22 2.83 1.89
C CYS A 78 -17.98 1.96 2.11
N GLY A 79 -18.12 0.80 2.76
CA GLY A 79 -17.05 -0.18 2.93
C GLY A 79 -16.52 -0.69 1.60
N LEU A 80 -17.41 -1.04 0.65
CA LEU A 80 -17.06 -1.46 -0.70
C LEU A 80 -16.41 -0.35 -1.53
N VAL A 81 -16.88 0.89 -1.41
CA VAL A 81 -16.28 2.04 -2.11
C VAL A 81 -14.91 2.38 -1.52
N ALA A 82 -14.77 2.31 -0.20
CA ALA A 82 -13.50 2.51 0.50
C ALA A 82 -12.50 1.39 0.19
N SER A 83 -12.95 0.13 0.12
CA SER A 83 -12.11 -1.01 -0.27
C SER A 83 -11.78 -0.99 -1.76
N ARG A 84 -12.58 -0.30 -2.58
CA ARG A 84 -12.28 0.03 -3.98
C ARG A 84 -11.39 1.25 -4.16
N GLY A 85 -10.80 1.76 -3.07
CA GLY A 85 -9.67 2.68 -3.16
C GLY A 85 -8.55 2.03 -3.95
N SER A 86 -8.52 2.31 -5.25
CA SER A 86 -7.47 1.86 -6.15
C SER A 86 -6.14 2.26 -5.56
N GLU A 87 -5.22 1.29 -5.44
CA GLU A 87 -3.81 1.59 -5.23
C GLU A 87 -3.46 2.70 -6.21
N THR A 88 -3.21 3.88 -5.66
CA THR A 88 -3.00 5.05 -6.52
C THR A 88 -1.80 4.74 -7.41
N GLN A 89 -1.75 5.29 -8.63
CA GLN A 89 -0.63 5.05 -9.54
C GLN A 89 0.73 5.29 -8.85
N MET A 90 0.78 6.22 -7.90
CA MET A 90 1.92 6.47 -7.00
C MET A 90 2.26 5.32 -6.05
N GLU A 91 1.28 4.56 -5.57
CA GLU A 91 1.45 3.41 -4.68
C GLU A 91 1.99 2.20 -5.45
N GLN A 92 1.50 2.02 -6.68
CA GLN A 92 2.04 1.02 -7.61
C GLN A 92 3.46 1.39 -8.03
N GLU A 93 3.73 2.65 -8.34
CA GLU A 93 5.08 3.14 -8.65
C GLU A 93 6.01 3.06 -7.42
N ALA A 94 5.52 3.34 -6.22
CA ALA A 94 6.31 3.21 -5.00
C ALA A 94 6.66 1.75 -4.70
N ARG A 95 5.72 0.80 -4.89
CA ARG A 95 6.01 -0.63 -4.80
C ARG A 95 6.98 -1.08 -5.89
N ALA A 96 6.78 -0.65 -7.13
CA ALA A 96 7.68 -0.96 -8.23
C ALA A 96 9.10 -0.43 -7.96
N VAL A 97 9.26 0.79 -7.45
CA VAL A 97 10.55 1.36 -7.06
C VAL A 97 11.19 0.57 -5.93
N ARG A 98 10.43 0.18 -4.90
CA ARG A 98 10.93 -0.62 -3.78
C ARG A 98 11.41 -1.99 -4.27
N ASP A 99 10.63 -2.65 -5.11
CA ASP A 99 10.96 -3.97 -5.64
C ASP A 99 12.15 -3.90 -6.61
N LEU A 100 12.28 -2.80 -7.37
CA LEU A 100 13.47 -2.50 -8.19
C LEU A 100 14.72 -2.24 -7.34
N ALA A 101 14.57 -1.54 -6.21
CA ALA A 101 15.66 -1.28 -5.28
C ALA A 101 16.11 -2.56 -4.55
N LEU A 102 15.16 -3.41 -4.13
CA LEU A 102 15.45 -4.70 -3.50
C LEU A 102 16.11 -5.68 -4.46
N SER A 103 15.66 -5.74 -5.72
CA SER A 103 16.29 -6.57 -6.76
C SER A 103 17.68 -6.04 -7.15
N GLY A 104 17.86 -4.73 -7.24
CA GLY A 104 19.17 -4.11 -7.44
C GLY A 104 20.14 -4.39 -6.28
N ALA A 105 19.67 -4.27 -5.04
CA ALA A 105 20.44 -4.59 -3.84
C ALA A 105 20.84 -6.08 -3.80
N ALA A 106 19.90 -6.99 -4.10
CA ALA A 106 20.17 -8.43 -4.17
C ALA A 106 21.24 -8.76 -5.23
N THR A 107 21.22 -8.07 -6.37
CA THR A 107 22.22 -8.26 -7.44
C THR A 107 23.59 -7.73 -7.04
N SER A 108 23.65 -6.64 -6.26
CA SER A 108 24.90 -6.07 -5.73
C SER A 108 25.49 -6.84 -4.55
N LEU A 109 24.66 -7.58 -3.81
CA LEU A 109 25.06 -8.43 -2.68
C LEU A 109 25.64 -9.77 -3.11
N VAL A 110 25.45 -10.19 -4.37
CA VAL A 110 26.16 -11.35 -4.92
C VAL A 110 27.55 -10.88 -5.34
N PRO A 111 28.63 -11.27 -4.63
CA PRO A 111 29.98 -10.94 -5.05
C PRO A 111 30.20 -11.54 -6.44
N PRO A 112 30.77 -10.81 -7.42
CA PRO A 112 31.05 -11.36 -8.75
C PRO A 112 31.93 -12.62 -8.71
N ALA A 113 32.64 -12.85 -7.61
CA ALA A 113 33.39 -14.07 -7.31
C ALA A 113 32.52 -15.34 -7.20
N LEU A 114 31.29 -15.25 -6.69
CA LEU A 114 30.37 -16.40 -6.59
C LEU A 114 29.78 -16.81 -7.94
N ILE A 115 29.62 -15.85 -8.86
CA ILE A 115 29.17 -16.11 -10.25
C ILE A 115 30.27 -16.83 -11.04
N GLN A 116 31.54 -16.46 -10.86
CA GLN A 116 32.67 -17.14 -11.49
C GLN A 116 32.89 -18.56 -10.95
N ALA A 117 32.68 -18.80 -9.65
CA ALA A 117 32.81 -20.12 -9.04
C ALA A 117 31.80 -21.14 -9.62
N PHE A 118 30.56 -20.72 -9.89
CA PHE A 118 29.55 -21.58 -10.52
C PHE A 118 29.83 -21.86 -12.00
N ALA A 119 30.41 -20.90 -12.73
CA ALA A 119 30.77 -21.09 -14.14
C ALA A 119 31.89 -22.12 -14.32
N ILE A 120 32.91 -22.11 -13.44
CA ILE A 120 34.03 -23.05 -13.50
C ILE A 120 33.60 -24.47 -13.07
N GLY A 121 32.71 -24.60 -12.08
CA GLY A 121 32.19 -25.89 -11.63
C GLY A 121 31.42 -26.66 -12.72
N ARG A 122 30.68 -25.96 -13.58
CA ARG A 122 29.97 -26.59 -14.72
C ARG A 122 30.89 -27.06 -15.83
N VAL A 123 31.99 -26.36 -16.09
CA VAL A 123 32.97 -26.75 -17.10
C VAL A 123 33.72 -28.01 -16.67
N ILE A 124 34.10 -28.11 -15.40
CA ILE A 124 34.80 -29.30 -14.86
C ILE A 124 33.85 -30.51 -14.83
N ALA A 125 32.59 -30.34 -14.42
CA ALA A 125 31.59 -31.41 -14.44
C ALA A 125 31.28 -31.91 -15.87
N GLY A 126 31.28 -31.01 -16.87
CA GLY A 126 31.07 -31.36 -18.28
C GLY A 126 32.25 -32.12 -18.91
N ILE A 127 33.48 -31.89 -18.43
CA ILE A 127 34.69 -32.59 -18.91
C ILE A 127 34.79 -33.99 -18.28
N ILE A 128 34.41 -34.16 -17.01
CA ILE A 128 34.46 -35.46 -16.30
C ILE A 128 33.34 -36.41 -16.75
N GLY A 129 32.18 -35.89 -17.18
CA GLY A 129 31.05 -36.70 -17.64
C GLY A 129 31.19 -37.30 -19.05
N ARG A 130 32.24 -36.97 -19.79
CA ARG A 130 32.43 -37.37 -21.20
C ARG A 130 33.51 -38.46 -21.33
N ARG A 131 33.34 -39.60 -20.65
CA ARG A 131 34.12 -40.82 -20.97
C ARG A 131 33.41 -41.59 -22.09
N PRO A 132 33.96 -41.65 -23.32
CA PRO A 132 33.45 -42.55 -24.35
C PRO A 132 33.77 -44.00 -23.96
N ARG A 133 32.78 -44.88 -24.15
CA ARG A 133 32.97 -46.34 -24.14
C ARG A 133 33.70 -46.78 -25.41
#